data_AF-A0A7W5PD75-F1
#
_entry.id   AF-A0A7W5PD75-F1
#
_cell.length_a   1.000
_cell.length_b   1.000
_cell.length_c   1.000
_cell.angle_alpha   90.00
_cell.angle_beta   90.00
_cell.angle_gamma   90.00
#
_symmetry.space_group_name_H-M   'P 1'
#
loop_
_entity.id
_entity.type
_entity.pdbx_description
1 polymer ?
#
loop_
_entity_poly.entity_id
_entity_poly.type
_entity_poly.pdbx_seq_one_letter_code
_entity_poly.pdbx_strand_id
1 'polypeptide(L)'
;MDASTPPDRRLIGAFIGTTFFTFVVLLHVTFPNMGGTGLRMPHNAAVWMGLALMMALAMWPAARGVIRFSAFHKGLGLLLLALWLPFLWSWNEASLIALPRLLTVTAGAILLLGIAQLPLTRRDWWWLGMAILTGPHCQASWSLSGC
;
A
#
# COMPACT_ATOMS: atom_id res chain seq x y z
N MET A 1 -8.34 -31.47 5.43
CA MET A 1 -7.00 -31.01 5.01
C MET A 1 -6.89 -31.35 3.55
N ASP A 2 -7.12 -30.37 2.66
CA ASP A 2 -7.04 -30.58 1.21
C ASP A 2 -5.82 -29.82 0.68
N ALA A 3 -4.76 -30.55 0.37
CA ALA A 3 -3.48 -30.04 -0.10
C ALA A 3 -3.46 -29.69 -1.60
N SER A 4 -4.61 -29.34 -2.19
CA SER A 4 -4.77 -29.19 -3.64
C SER A 4 -5.45 -27.90 -4.09
N THR A 5 -5.63 -26.90 -3.22
CA THR A 5 -6.08 -25.58 -3.71
C THR A 5 -4.90 -24.90 -4.39
N PRO A 6 -4.90 -24.72 -5.73
CA PRO A 6 -3.83 -24.00 -6.39
C PRO A 6 -3.68 -22.60 -5.78
N PRO A 7 -2.48 -21.97 -5.88
CA PRO A 7 -2.31 -20.56 -5.57
C PRO A 7 -3.48 -19.79 -6.16
N ASP A 8 -4.22 -19.04 -5.33
CA ASP A 8 -5.48 -18.43 -5.74
C ASP A 8 -5.19 -17.35 -6.79
N ARG A 9 -5.07 -17.78 -8.04
CA ARG A 9 -4.53 -16.98 -9.15
C ARG A 9 -5.47 -15.82 -9.48
N ARG A 10 -6.74 -15.97 -9.09
CA ARG A 10 -7.75 -14.92 -9.09
C ARG A 10 -7.40 -13.81 -8.09
N LEU A 11 -6.94 -14.15 -6.90
CA LEU A 11 -6.48 -13.19 -5.89
C LEU A 11 -5.26 -12.40 -6.37
N ILE A 12 -4.27 -13.09 -6.94
CA ILE A 12 -3.07 -12.43 -7.51
C ILE A 12 -3.46 -11.51 -8.67
N GLY A 13 -4.32 -11.98 -9.58
CA GLY A 13 -4.85 -11.16 -10.67
C GLY A 13 -5.63 -9.94 -10.17
N ALA A 14 -6.47 -10.10 -9.15
CA ALA A 14 -7.20 -9.00 -8.51
C ALA A 14 -6.25 -8.01 -7.82
N PHE A 15 -5.20 -8.49 -7.17
CA PHE A 15 -4.17 -7.64 -6.55
C PHE A 15 -3.41 -6.82 -7.60
N ILE A 16 -2.95 -7.45 -8.68
CA ILE A 16 -2.26 -6.76 -9.79
C ILE A 16 -3.21 -5.74 -10.45
N GLY A 17 -4.46 -6.14 -10.74
CA GLY A 17 -5.46 -5.24 -11.32
C GLY A 17 -5.76 -4.05 -10.42
N THR A 18 -5.90 -4.26 -9.12
CA THR A 18 -6.09 -3.17 -8.14
C THR A 18 -4.87 -2.28 -8.05
N THR A 19 -3.66 -2.84 -8.14
CA THR A 19 -2.40 -2.07 -8.20
C THR A 19 -2.40 -1.14 -9.41
N PHE A 20 -2.70 -1.69 -10.59
CA PHE A 20 -2.76 -0.90 -11.82
C PHE A 20 -3.82 0.20 -11.73
N PHE A 21 -5.03 -0.13 -11.28
CA PHE A 21 -6.10 0.83 -11.09
C PHE A 21 -5.68 1.94 -10.12
N THR A 22 -5.08 1.60 -8.98
CA THR A 22 -4.63 2.55 -7.96
C THR A 22 -3.60 3.53 -8.51
N PHE A 23 -2.55 3.04 -9.16
CA PHE A 23 -1.43 3.87 -9.62
C PHE A 23 -1.66 4.57 -10.97
N VAL A 24 -2.49 4.01 -11.84
CA VAL A 24 -2.75 4.59 -13.18
C VAL A 24 -4.02 5.44 -13.18
N VAL A 25 -5.05 5.06 -12.41
CA VAL A 25 -6.31 5.80 -12.37
C VAL A 25 -6.39 6.68 -11.13
N LEU A 26 -6.45 6.11 -9.92
CA LEU A 26 -6.74 6.90 -8.70
C LEU A 26 -5.66 7.95 -8.41
N LEU A 27 -4.40 7.66 -8.74
CA LEU A 27 -3.30 8.62 -8.62
C LEU A 27 -3.41 9.82 -9.57
N HIS A 28 -4.24 9.75 -10.61
CA HIS A 28 -4.48 10.86 -11.53
C HIS A 28 -5.84 11.54 -11.30
N VAL A 29 -6.68 11.03 -10.40
CA VAL A 29 -7.97 11.66 -10.06
C VAL A 29 -7.71 12.88 -9.20
N THR A 30 -7.72 14.07 -9.80
CA THR A 30 -7.64 15.34 -9.08
C THR A 30 -9.04 15.78 -8.66
N PHE A 31 -9.18 16.16 -7.40
CA PHE A 31 -10.39 16.77 -6.88
C PHE A 31 -10.12 18.26 -6.62
N PRO A 32 -11.08 19.16 -6.86
CA PRO A 32 -10.92 20.57 -6.52
C PRO A 32 -10.62 20.72 -5.03
N ASN A 33 -9.56 21.46 -4.72
CA ASN A 33 -9.02 21.58 -3.37
C ASN A 33 -10.03 22.30 -2.46
N MET A 34 -10.73 21.56 -1.60
CA MET A 34 -11.66 22.14 -0.61
C MET A 34 -10.97 22.67 0.66
N GLY A 35 -9.66 22.91 0.61
CA GLY A 35 -8.82 23.28 1.77
C GLY A 35 -8.38 22.07 2.60
N GLY A 36 -7.11 22.09 3.04
CA GLY A 36 -6.49 21.00 3.81
C GLY A 36 -5.08 20.65 3.32
N THR A 37 -4.25 20.09 4.20
CA THR A 37 -2.87 19.69 3.89
C THR A 37 -2.64 18.21 4.19
N GLY A 38 -1.75 17.57 3.44
CA GLY A 38 -1.37 16.16 3.64
C GLY A 38 -2.55 15.19 3.48
N LEU A 39 -2.76 14.32 4.48
CA LEU A 39 -3.77 13.23 4.44
C LEU A 39 -5.22 13.70 4.26
N ARG A 40 -5.50 14.99 4.53
CA ARG A 40 -6.85 15.58 4.40
C ARG A 40 -7.17 16.07 2.98
N MET A 41 -6.21 16.02 2.05
CA MET A 41 -6.50 16.35 0.66
C MET A 41 -7.40 15.27 0.03
N PRO A 42 -8.49 15.63 -0.66
CA PRO A 42 -9.42 14.66 -1.24
C PRO A 42 -8.76 13.74 -2.28
N HIS A 43 -7.73 14.23 -2.98
CA HIS A 43 -6.88 13.44 -3.87
C HIS A 43 -6.22 12.25 -3.15
N ASN A 44 -5.71 12.46 -1.93
CA ASN A 44 -5.09 11.40 -1.15
C ASN A 44 -6.12 10.33 -0.73
N ALA A 45 -7.36 10.72 -0.44
CA ALA A 45 -8.40 9.76 -0.06
C ALA A 45 -8.65 8.70 -1.15
N ALA A 46 -8.62 9.09 -2.43
CA ALA A 46 -8.74 8.16 -3.54
C ALA A 46 -7.62 7.11 -3.51
N VAL A 47 -6.36 7.54 -3.50
CA VAL A 47 -5.22 6.62 -3.45
C VAL A 47 -5.25 5.73 -2.21
N TRP A 48 -5.66 6.27 -1.05
CA TRP A 48 -5.82 5.50 0.19
C TRP A 48 -6.88 4.40 0.11
N MET A 49 -7.99 4.62 -0.60
CA MET A 49 -8.98 3.56 -0.84
C MET A 49 -8.39 2.42 -1.67
N GLY A 50 -7.61 2.76 -2.72
CA GLY A 50 -6.91 1.76 -3.53
C GLY A 50 -5.89 0.96 -2.72
N LEU A 51 -5.07 1.64 -1.92
CA LEU A 51 -4.08 1.01 -1.03
C LEU A 51 -4.75 0.14 0.05
N ALA A 52 -5.87 0.56 0.62
CA ALA A 52 -6.63 -0.23 1.59
C ALA A 52 -7.16 -1.53 0.98
N LEU A 53 -7.68 -1.47 -0.25
CA LEU A 53 -8.12 -2.66 -0.97
C LEU A 53 -6.95 -3.59 -1.31
N MET A 54 -5.81 -3.03 -1.74
CA MET A 54 -4.59 -3.82 -1.96
C MET A 54 -4.12 -4.54 -0.70
N MET A 55 -4.10 -3.85 0.46
CA MET A 55 -3.77 -4.46 1.74
C MET A 55 -4.73 -5.59 2.10
N ALA A 56 -6.04 -5.38 1.94
CA ALA A 56 -7.05 -6.40 2.23
C ALA A 56 -6.87 -7.65 1.34
N LEU A 57 -6.65 -7.47 0.04
CA LEU A 57 -6.40 -8.57 -0.90
C LEU A 57 -5.09 -9.31 -0.58
N ALA A 58 -4.02 -8.57 -0.26
CA ALA A 58 -2.73 -9.16 0.05
C ALA A 58 -2.74 -9.91 1.40
N MET A 59 -3.53 -9.45 2.37
CA MET A 59 -3.71 -10.12 3.66
C MET A 59 -4.72 -11.29 3.62
N TRP A 60 -5.49 -11.42 2.55
CA TRP A 60 -6.51 -12.48 2.42
C TRP A 60 -6.00 -13.90 2.68
N PRO A 61 -4.79 -14.32 2.21
CA PRO A 61 -4.26 -15.65 2.51
C PRO A 61 -3.87 -15.81 3.98
N ALA A 62 -3.41 -14.74 4.64
CA ALA A 62 -3.07 -14.76 6.07
C ALA A 62 -4.31 -14.95 6.96
N ALA A 63 -5.48 -14.49 6.52
CA ALA A 63 -6.73 -14.73 7.25
C ALA A 63 -7.18 -16.21 7.21
N ARG A 64 -6.65 -17.01 6.27
CA ARG A 64 -7.04 -18.42 6.04
C ARG A 64 -5.96 -19.43 6.41
N GLY A 65 -4.81 -18.99 6.92
CA GLY A 65 -3.66 -19.86 7.16
C GLY A 65 -2.57 -19.24 8.04
N VAL A 66 -1.40 -19.87 8.07
CA VAL A 66 -0.27 -19.41 8.88
C VAL A 66 0.41 -18.22 8.21
N ILE A 67 0.50 -17.10 8.94
CA ILE A 67 1.19 -15.89 8.48
C ILE A 67 2.68 -16.17 8.32
N ARG A 68 3.20 -15.97 7.11
CA ARG A 68 4.62 -16.13 6.80
C ARG A 68 5.37 -14.88 7.26
N PHE A 69 6.09 -14.99 8.37
CA PHE A 69 6.97 -13.93 8.85
C PHE A 69 8.42 -14.20 8.45
N SER A 70 9.05 -13.23 7.79
CA SER A 70 10.51 -13.21 7.59
C SER A 70 11.18 -12.43 8.74
N ALA A 71 12.48 -12.66 8.97
CA ALA A 71 13.28 -11.87 9.91
C ALA A 71 13.17 -10.35 9.65
N PHE A 72 13.05 -9.97 8.38
CA PHE A 72 12.77 -8.58 7.97
C PHE A 72 11.47 -8.05 8.59
N HIS A 73 10.37 -8.80 8.54
CA HIS A 73 9.08 -8.38 9.08
C HIS A 73 9.08 -8.26 10.60
N LYS A 74 9.87 -9.10 11.29
CA LYS A 74 10.06 -8.99 12.75
C LYS A 74 10.82 -7.71 13.10
N GLY A 75 11.90 -7.41 12.39
CA GLY A 75 12.66 -6.17 12.57
C GLY A 75 11.81 -4.93 12.24
N LEU A 76 11.04 -4.97 11.16
CA LEU A 76 10.11 -3.90 10.77
C LEU A 76 9.01 -3.69 11.82
N GLY A 77 8.45 -4.78 12.37
CA GLY A 77 7.49 -4.71 13.47
C GLY A 77 8.06 -4.07 14.73
N LEU A 78 9.29 -4.45 15.11
CA LEU A 78 9.97 -3.85 16.26
C LEU A 78 10.23 -2.34 16.05
N LEU A 79 10.67 -1.96 14.85
CA LEU A 79 10.86 -0.56 14.48
C LEU A 79 9.56 0.23 14.56
N LEU A 80 8.45 -0.33 14.05
CA LEU A 80 7.13 0.30 14.16
C LEU A 80 6.70 0.50 15.61
N LEU A 81 6.91 -0.51 16.47
CA LEU A 81 6.60 -0.38 17.90
C LEU A 81 7.42 0.75 18.54
N ALA A 82 8.71 0.84 18.23
CA ALA A 82 9.57 1.92 18.70
C ALA A 82 9.12 3.31 18.19
N LEU A 83 8.62 3.38 16.95
CA LEU A 83 8.10 4.61 16.34
C LEU A 83 6.75 5.06 16.93
N TRP A 84 5.89 4.12 17.35
CA TRP A 84 4.61 4.43 18.00
C TRP A 84 4.75 4.71 19.50
N LEU A 85 5.82 4.25 20.14
CA LEU A 85 6.05 4.41 21.59
C LEU A 85 5.97 5.87 22.09
N PRO A 86 6.54 6.88 21.41
CA PRO A 86 6.46 8.27 21.86
C PRO A 86 5.03 8.81 21.93
N PHE A 87 4.14 8.33 21.05
CA PHE A 87 2.74 8.76 20.99
C PHE A 87 1.91 8.24 22.17
N LEU A 88 2.32 7.13 22.76
CA LEU A 88 1.68 6.58 23.96
C LEU A 88 2.08 7.36 25.23
N TRP A 89 3.26 8.01 25.21
CA TRP A 89 3.79 8.73 26.35
C TRP A 89 3.44 10.22 26.34
N SER A 90 3.52 10.88 25.18
CA SER A 90 3.24 12.31 25.06
C SER A 90 2.40 12.65 23.83
N TRP A 91 1.35 13.44 24.07
CA TRP A 91 0.50 13.98 23.04
C TRP A 91 0.75 15.49 22.93
N ASN A 92 1.47 15.90 21.89
CA ASN A 92 1.80 17.30 21.63
C ASN A 92 1.44 17.69 20.19
N GLU A 93 1.55 18.97 19.83
CA GLU A 93 1.36 19.46 18.46
C GLU A 93 2.30 18.77 17.46
N ALA A 94 3.53 18.45 17.89
CA ALA A 94 4.46 17.64 17.11
C ALA A 94 3.89 16.25 16.74
N SER A 95 3.09 15.65 17.63
CA SER A 95 2.40 14.39 17.40
C SER A 95 1.38 14.53 16.27
N LEU A 96 0.63 15.63 16.19
CA LEU A 96 -0.36 15.88 15.12
C LEU A 96 0.28 15.97 13.73
N ILE A 97 1.51 16.49 13.64
CA ILE A 97 2.26 16.60 12.36
C ILE A 97 2.87 15.24 11.96
N ALA A 98 3.32 14.45 12.92
CA ALA A 98 3.95 13.15 12.67
C ALA A 98 2.94 12.00 12.46
N LEU A 99 1.70 12.14 12.96
CA LEU A 99 0.64 11.13 12.89
C LEU A 99 0.36 10.64 11.45
N PRO A 100 0.17 11.51 10.44
CA PRO A 100 -0.05 11.07 9.06
C PRO A 100 1.10 10.22 8.52
N ARG A 101 2.35 10.57 8.85
CA ARG A 101 3.55 9.86 8.37
C ARG A 101 3.66 8.49 9.02
N LEU A 102 3.31 8.37 10.30
CA LEU A 102 3.32 7.08 10.97
C LEU A 102 2.22 6.15 10.46
N LEU A 103 1.03 6.70 10.17
CA LEU A 103 -0.03 5.94 9.52
C LEU A 103 0.41 5.45 8.14
N THR A 104 1.08 6.28 7.35
CA THR A 104 1.55 5.85 6.02
C THR A 104 2.61 4.75 6.09
N VAL A 105 3.57 4.88 7.01
CA VAL A 105 4.62 3.87 7.22
C VAL A 105 4.02 2.56 7.73
N THR A 106 3.07 2.63 8.66
CA THR A 106 2.37 1.44 9.20
C THR A 106 1.56 0.73 8.11
N ALA A 107 0.82 1.48 7.28
CA ALA A 107 0.10 0.93 6.15
C ALA A 107 1.05 0.26 5.13
N GLY A 108 2.18 0.91 4.81
CA GLY A 108 3.20 0.33 3.94
C GLY A 108 3.78 -0.98 4.48
N ALA A 109 4.05 -1.06 5.78
CA ALA A 109 4.53 -2.27 6.41
C ALA A 109 3.51 -3.42 6.39
N ILE A 110 2.22 -3.11 6.61
CA ILE A 110 1.13 -4.10 6.48
C ILE A 110 1.03 -4.59 5.04
N LEU A 111 1.14 -3.69 4.06
CA LEU A 111 1.13 -4.06 2.64
C LEU A 111 2.31 -4.96 2.28
N LEU A 112 3.52 -4.66 2.76
CA LEU A 112 4.71 -5.51 2.57
C LEU A 112 4.51 -6.90 3.18
N LEU A 113 3.95 -6.97 4.39
CA LEU A 113 3.61 -8.23 5.05
C LEU A 113 2.57 -9.03 4.25
N GLY A 114 1.54 -8.35 3.73
CA GLY A 114 0.52 -8.95 2.87
C GLY A 114 1.11 -9.49 1.57
N ILE A 115 1.96 -8.72 0.89
CA ILE A 115 2.64 -9.16 -0.34
C ILE A 115 3.46 -10.42 -0.08
N ALA A 116 4.12 -10.53 1.08
CA ALA A 116 4.86 -11.73 1.47
C ALA A 116 3.97 -12.98 1.67
N GLN A 117 2.65 -12.82 1.85
CA GLN A 117 1.70 -13.94 1.91
C GLN A 117 1.31 -14.45 0.52
N LEU A 118 1.42 -13.61 -0.51
CA LEU A 118 1.07 -13.97 -1.88
C LEU A 118 2.20 -14.78 -2.52
N PRO A 119 1.91 -15.96 -3.12
CA PRO A 119 2.91 -16.75 -3.85
C PRO A 119 3.18 -16.14 -5.24
N LEU A 120 3.75 -14.93 -5.26
CA LEU A 120 4.03 -14.17 -6.48
C LEU A 120 5.18 -14.81 -7.28
N THR A 121 4.97 -14.95 -8.59
CA THR A 121 6.01 -15.39 -9.52
C THR A 121 6.85 -14.21 -10.00
N ARG A 122 8.00 -14.48 -10.65
CA ARG A 122 8.83 -13.43 -11.27
C ARG A 122 8.05 -12.58 -12.29
N ARG A 123 7.08 -13.19 -12.99
CA ARG A 123 6.21 -12.49 -13.94
C ARG A 123 5.26 -11.53 -13.23
N ASP A 124 4.69 -11.93 -12.08
CA ASP A 124 3.79 -11.07 -11.30
C ASP A 124 4.55 -9.86 -10.73
N TRP A 125 5.78 -10.08 -10.25
CA TRP A 125 6.67 -8.99 -9.83
C TRP A 125 6.99 -8.00 -10.96
N TRP A 126 7.18 -8.49 -12.18
CA TRP A 126 7.39 -7.63 -13.34
C TRP A 126 6.15 -6.77 -13.63
N TRP A 127 4.95 -7.35 -13.58
CA TRP A 127 3.70 -6.59 -13.77
C TRP A 127 3.43 -5.57 -12.66
N LEU A 128 3.71 -5.91 -11.40
CA LEU A 128 3.63 -4.96 -10.29
C LEU A 128 4.61 -3.80 -10.48
N GLY A 129 5.85 -4.10 -10.88
CA GLY A 129 6.85 -3.09 -11.21
C GLY A 129 6.37 -2.16 -12.33
N MET A 130 5.82 -2.71 -13.41
CA MET A 130 5.26 -1.91 -14.50
C MET A 130 4.09 -1.04 -14.05
N ALA A 131 3.17 -1.56 -13.24
CA ALA A 131 2.04 -0.79 -12.71
C ALA A 131 2.50 0.41 -11.87
N ILE A 132 3.53 0.22 -11.03
CA ILE A 132 4.08 1.29 -10.19
C ILE A 132 4.84 2.33 -11.04
N LEU A 133 5.61 1.89 -12.04
CA LEU A 133 6.42 2.79 -12.88
C LEU A 133 5.62 3.54 -13.93
N THR A 134 4.51 2.97 -14.41
CA THR A 134 3.69 3.58 -15.46
C THR A 134 2.99 4.85 -14.97
N GLY A 135 2.60 4.92 -13.69
CA GLY A 135 2.01 6.12 -13.08
C GLY A 135 2.90 7.37 -13.25
N PRO A 136 4.12 7.39 -12.69
CA PRO A 136 5.05 8.51 -12.83
C PRO A 136 5.42 8.83 -14.28
N HIS A 137 5.54 7.82 -15.15
CA HIS A 137 5.84 8.05 -16.58
C HIS A 137 4.69 8.77 -17.30
N CYS A 138 3.44 8.40 -16.99
CA CYS A 138 2.26 9.05 -17.55
C CYS A 138 2.13 10.49 -17.04
N GLN A 139 2.44 10.73 -15.76
CA GLN A 139 2.48 12.08 -15.21
C GLN A 139 3.61 12.92 -15.81
N ALA A 140 4.81 12.35 -15.98
CA ALA A 140 5.94 13.03 -16.58
C ALA A 140 5.68 13.39 -18.06
N SER A 141 5.07 12.49 -18.84
CA SER A 141 4.71 12.79 -20.22
C SER A 141 3.63 13.87 -20.31
N TRP A 142 2.61 13.85 -19.43
CA TRP A 142 1.61 14.92 -19.35
C TRP A 142 2.24 16.28 -19.03
N SER A 143 3.16 16.33 -18.07
CA SER A 143 3.87 17.55 -17.69
C SER A 143 4.83 18.09 -18.75
N LEU A 144 5.29 17.24 -19.68
CA LEU A 144 6.15 17.66 -20.80
C LEU A 144 5.33 18.02 -22.06
N SER A 145 4.08 17.54 -22.14
CA SER A 145 3.17 17.78 -23.27
C SER A 145 2.29 19.02 -23.09
N GLY A 146 2.07 19.44 -21.85
CA GLY A 146 1.56 20.78 -21.52
C GLY A 146 2.73 21.70 -21.19
N CYS A 147 2.83 22.85 -21.87
CA CYS A 147 3.87 23.86 -21.69
C CYS A 147 4.15 24.25 -20.22
#